data_AF-A0A9D3Z559-F1
#
_entry.id   AF-A0A9D3Z559-F1
#
_cell.length_a   1.000
_cell.length_b   1.000
_cell.length_c   1.000
_cell.angle_alpha   90.00
_cell.angle_beta   90.00
_cell.angle_gamma   90.00
#
_symmetry.space_group_name_H-M   'P 1'
#
loop_
_entity.id
_entity.type
_entity.pdbx_description
1 polymer ?
#
loop_
_entity_poly.entity_id
_entity_poly.type
_entity_poly.pdbx_seq_one_letter_code
_entity_poly.pdbx_strand_id
1 'polypeptide(L)' 'MFMFFSITAIKCIEGDAAMVEADVMRHARGQQPSRQKRKTRTAHQTTLLTLCQQYSTGEKTIREFLKATGYSIRL' A
#
# COMPACT_ATOMS: atom_id res chain seq x y z
N MET A 1 20.49 -20.13 5.27
CA MET A 1 20.58 -18.74 5.78
C MET A 1 19.30 -17.99 5.38
N PHE A 2 18.18 -18.28 6.06
CA PHE A 2 16.82 -17.78 5.74
C PHE A 2 16.13 -17.16 6.98
N MET A 3 16.88 -16.50 7.87
CA MET A 3 16.36 -15.99 9.16
C MET A 3 16.36 -14.46 9.32
N PHE A 4 16.48 -13.69 8.23
CA PHE A 4 16.41 -12.22 8.28
C PHE A 4 15.23 -11.61 7.50
N PHE A 5 14.37 -12.45 6.89
CA PHE A 5 13.20 -11.97 6.16
C PHE A 5 12.03 -11.56 7.07
N SER A 6 12.12 -11.82 8.39
CA SER A 6 10.92 -12.07 9.18
C SER A 6 10.44 -10.88 10.02
N ILE A 7 11.29 -10.18 10.78
CA ILE A 7 10.79 -9.25 11.81
C ILE A 7 10.22 -7.95 11.21
N THR A 8 10.94 -7.34 10.25
CA THR A 8 10.49 -6.09 9.64
C THR A 8 9.23 -6.30 8.80
N ALA A 9 9.17 -7.40 8.04
CA ALA A 9 8.00 -7.74 7.24
C ALA A 9 6.77 -8.01 8.12
N ILE A 10 6.93 -8.76 9.22
CA ILE A 10 5.87 -9.01 10.19
C ILE A 10 5.34 -7.70 10.78
N LYS A 11 6.23 -6.81 11.24
CA LYS A 11 5.84 -5.50 11.78
C LYS A 11 5.09 -4.63 10.76
N CYS A 12 5.47 -4.68 9.49
CA CYS A 12 4.75 -3.97 8.43
C CYS A 12 3.34 -4.55 8.26
N ILE A 13 3.20 -5.89 8.18
CA ILE A 13 1.91 -6.55 8.03
C ILE A 13 1.00 -6.29 9.24
N GLU A 14 1.54 -6.31 10.46
CA GLU A 14 0.80 -5.97 11.68
C GLU A 14 0.30 -4.52 11.68
N GLY A 15 1.13 -3.59 11.20
CA GLY A 15 0.76 -2.18 11.05
C GLY A 15 -0.38 -1.99 10.03
N ASP A 16 -0.27 -2.66 8.88
CA ASP A 16 -1.29 -2.64 7.83
C ASP A 16 -2.62 -3.24 8.34
N ALA A 17 -2.56 -4.37 9.06
CA ALA A 17 -3.74 -5.02 9.64
C ALA A 17 -4.47 -4.11 10.65
N ALA A 18 -3.71 -3.43 11.53
CA ALA A 18 -4.28 -2.48 12.48
C ALA A 18 -4.92 -1.27 11.76
N MET A 19 -4.34 -0.84 10.63
CA MET A 19 -4.92 0.25 9.84
C MET A 19 -6.24 -0.15 9.18
N VAL A 20 -6.32 -1.37 8.65
CA VAL A 20 -7.55 -1.95 8.08
C VAL A 20 -8.64 -2.06 9.14
N GLU A 21 -8.35 -2.61 10.32
CA GLU A 21 -9.32 -2.68 11.43
C GLU A 21 -9.83 -1.30 11.82
N ALA A 22 -8.93 -0.32 11.96
CA ALA A 22 -9.31 1.04 12.32
C ALA A 22 -10.24 1.68 11.28
N ASP A 23 -10.00 1.46 9.99
CA ASP A 23 -10.83 1.99 8.91
C ASP A 23 -12.18 1.26 8.80
N VAL A 24 -12.23 -0.06 9.04
CA VAL A 24 -13.49 -0.83 9.15
C VAL A 24 -14.37 -0.29 10.29
N MET A 25 -13.77 -0.09 11.47
CA MET A 25 -14.49 0.43 12.64
C MET A 25 -14.96 1.88 12.44
N ARG A 26 -14.19 2.72 11.72
CA ARG A 26 -14.62 4.07 11.34
C ARG A 26 -15.80 4.02 10.37
N HIS A 27 -15.74 3.15 9.37
CA HIS A 27 -16.82 2.96 8.41
C HIS A 27 -18.12 2.49 9.09
N ALA A 28 -18.03 1.52 10.01
CA ALA A 28 -19.16 1.04 10.80
C ALA A 28 -19.82 2.15 11.65
N ARG A 29 -19.04 3.17 12.07
CA ARG A 29 -19.54 4.35 12.79
C ARG A 29 -20.03 5.49 11.88
N GLY A 30 -20.07 5.28 10.56
CA GLY A 30 -20.42 6.34 9.59
C GLY A 30 -19.38 7.47 9.50
N GLN A 31 -18.18 7.28 10.07
CA GLN A 31 -17.14 8.30 10.08
C GLN A 31 -16.42 8.31 8.74
N GLN A 32 -16.48 9.45 8.06
CA GLN A 32 -15.77 9.61 6.81
C GLN A 32 -14.26 9.77 7.04
N PRO A 33 -13.40 9.27 6.11
CA PRO A 33 -11.97 9.53 6.17
C PRO A 33 -11.69 11.02 6.10
N SER A 34 -10.71 11.48 6.89
CA SER A 34 -10.27 12.88 6.87
C SER A 34 -9.86 13.30 5.46
N ARG A 35 -9.97 14.59 5.15
CA ARG A 35 -9.57 15.16 3.85
C ARG A 35 -8.13 14.77 3.48
N GLN A 36 -7.24 14.71 4.46
CA GLN A 36 -5.85 14.28 4.28
C GLN A 36 -5.76 12.81 3.85
N LYS A 37 -6.46 11.89 4.55
CA LYS A 37 -6.53 10.47 4.17
C LYS A 37 -7.04 10.28 2.74
N ARG A 38 -8.04 11.06 2.33
CA ARG A 38 -8.56 11.02 0.95
C ARG A 38 -7.51 11.43 -0.07
N LYS A 39 -6.79 12.54 0.17
CA LYS A 39 -5.71 13.00 -0.71
C LYS A 39 -4.59 11.96 -0.83
N THR A 40 -4.15 11.41 0.29
CA THR A 40 -3.13 10.35 0.33
C THR A 40 -3.59 9.12 -0.45
N ARG A 41 -4.84 8.67 -0.26
CA ARG A 41 -5.42 7.57 -1.03
C ARG A 41 -5.42 7.86 -2.54
N THR A 42 -5.85 9.06 -2.95
CA THR A 42 -5.82 9.45 -4.37
C THR A 42 -4.40 9.45 -4.92
N ALA A 43 -3.42 9.94 -4.18
CA ALA A 43 -2.02 9.92 -4.60
C ALA A 43 -1.50 8.48 -4.79
N HIS A 44 -1.77 7.57 -3.84
CA HIS A 44 -1.39 6.16 -3.97
C HIS A 44 -2.07 5.48 -5.16
N GLN A 45 -3.36 5.77 -5.39
CA GLN A 45 -4.08 5.25 -6.55
C GLN A 45 -3.47 5.72 -7.86
N THR A 46 -3.13 7.02 -7.97
CA THR A 46 -2.45 7.56 -9.15
C THR A 46 -1.09 6.89 -9.36
N THR A 47 -0.28 6.75 -8.31
CA THR A 47 1.03 6.09 -8.41
C THR A 47 0.88 4.63 -8.87
N LEU A 48 -0.10 3.89 -8.34
CA LEU A 48 -0.34 2.51 -8.75
C LEU A 48 -0.73 2.42 -10.23
N LEU A 49 -1.61 3.31 -10.70
CA LEU A 49 -2.01 3.35 -12.11
C LEU A 49 -0.81 3.58 -13.02
N THR A 50 0.07 4.52 -12.67
CA THR A 50 1.31 4.77 -13.42
C THR A 50 2.21 3.53 -13.43
N LEU A 51 2.43 2.88 -12.29
CA LEU A 51 3.27 1.69 -12.20
C LEU A 51 2.70 0.52 -13.03
N CYS A 52 1.38 0.33 -13.00
CA CYS A 52 0.70 -0.66 -13.83
C CYS A 52 0.88 -0.36 -15.32
N GLN A 53 0.76 0.92 -15.73
CA GLN A 53 0.98 1.32 -17.11
C GLN A 53 2.41 1.04 -17.56
N GLN A 54 3.41 1.45 -16.77
CA GLN A 54 4.83 1.21 -17.05
C GLN A 54 5.16 -0.29 -17.16
N TYR A 55 4.53 -1.12 -16.35
CA TYR A 55 4.67 -2.58 -16.48
C TYR A 55 4.02 -3.08 -17.78
N SER A 56 2.80 -2.65 -18.08
CA SER A 56 2.06 -3.07 -19.27
C SER A 56 2.73 -2.67 -20.59
N THR A 57 3.45 -1.55 -20.61
CA THR A 57 4.20 -1.05 -21.78
C THR A 57 5.60 -1.64 -21.88
N GLY A 58 6.03 -2.45 -20.91
CA GLY A 58 7.38 -3.02 -20.84
C GLY A 58 8.47 -2.05 -20.39
N GLU A 59 8.12 -0.83 -19.96
CA GLU A 59 9.06 0.15 -19.40
C GLU A 59 9.65 -0.31 -18.06
N LYS A 60 8.89 -1.12 -17.30
CA LYS A 60 9.36 -1.77 -16.07
C LYS A 60 9.19 -3.27 -16.14
N THR A 61 10.19 -3.98 -15.64
CA THR A 61 10.08 -5.43 -15.37
C THR A 61 9.13 -5.69 -14.20
N ILE A 62 8.62 -6.93 -14.11
CA ILE A 62 7.78 -7.35 -12.98
C ILE A 62 8.47 -7.15 -11.63
N ARG A 63 9.80 -7.33 -11.56
CA ARG A 63 10.58 -7.13 -10.33
C ARG A 63 10.62 -5.67 -9.91
N GLU A 64 10.77 -4.75 -10.86
CA GLU A 64 10.78 -3.31 -10.61
C GLU A 64 9.40 -2.79 -10.25
N PHE A 65 8.36 -3.32 -10.88
CA PHE A 65 6.96 -3.07 -10.50
C PHE A 65 6.72 -3.49 -9.05
N LEU A 66 7.00 -4.75 -8.69
CA LEU A 66 6.77 -5.26 -7.33
C LEU A 66 7.58 -4.50 -6.28
N LYS A 67 8.82 -4.14 -6.60
CA LYS A 67 9.66 -3.31 -5.73
C LYS A 67 9.04 -1.93 -5.51
N ALA A 68 8.65 -1.25 -6.58
CA ALA A 68 8.05 0.09 -6.48
C ALA A 68 6.72 0.06 -5.72
N THR A 69 5.85 -0.89 -6.02
CA THR A 69 4.57 -1.08 -5.34
C THR A 69 4.76 -1.29 -3.83
N GLY A 70 5.72 -2.12 -3.42
CA GLY A 70 6.02 -2.37 -2.00
C GLY A 70 6.59 -1.17 -1.24
N TYR A 71 7.22 -0.20 -1.92
CA TYR A 71 7.66 1.05 -1.29
C TYR A 71 6.60 2.15 -1.30
N SER A 72 5.79 2.20 -2.35
CA SER A 72 4.85 3.29 -2.61
C SER A 72 3.46 3.06 -2.04
N ILE A 73 3.08 1.81 -1.78
CA ILE A 73 1.78 1.43 -1.26
C ILE A 73 1.99 0.71 0.07
N ARG A 74 2.03 1.51 1.13
CA ARG A 74 1.77 1.00 2.48
C ARG A 74 0.28 1.20 2.75
N LEU A 75 -0.37 0.14 3.22
CA LEU A 75 -1.81 0.18 3.54
C LEU A 75 -2.05 1.06 4.75
#